data_AF-B7Q4I4-F1
#
_entry.id   AF-B7Q4I4-F1
#
_cell.length_a   1.000
_cell.length_b   1.000
_cell.length_c   1.000
_cell.angle_alpha   90.00
_cell.angle_beta   90.00
_cell.angle_gamma   90.00
#
_symmetry.space_group_name_H-M   'P 1'
#
loop_
_entity.id
_entity.type
_entity.pdbx_description
1 polymer ?
#
loop_
_entity_poly.entity_id
_entity_poly.type
_entity_poly.pdbx_seq_one_letter_code
_entity_poly.pdbx_strand_id
1 'polypeptide(L)'
;YATYDIVYLVTGRDMVIIQGSHVDRGNMGYAFIAAACGESRVGLGEDKANTFLGVRIMAHELGHLMGCPHDGDPTPRNLGGPGSTGCPFADGYLMSYYTHNMNQYTFSSCCKKEISLMA
;
A
#
# COMPACT_ATOMS: atom_id res chain seq x y z
N TYR A 1 7.92 21.88 9.60
CA TYR A 1 8.39 20.49 9.48
C TYR A 1 8.12 19.77 10.78
N ALA A 2 7.35 18.68 10.74
CA ALA A 2 7.34 17.73 11.87
C ALA A 2 8.61 16.88 11.81
N THR A 3 8.97 16.19 12.90
CA THR A 3 10.22 15.40 12.99
C THR A 3 10.16 14.06 12.25
N TYR A 4 9.11 13.81 11.47
CA TYR A 4 8.87 12.57 10.74
C TYR A 4 8.08 12.87 9.46
N ASP A 5 8.31 12.04 8.44
CA ASP A 5 7.58 12.07 7.18
C ASP A 5 6.42 11.06 7.19
N ILE A 6 6.62 9.87 7.77
CA ILE A 6 5.61 8.82 7.89
C ILE A 6 5.71 8.17 9.29
N VAL A 7 4.57 7.81 9.88
CA VAL A 7 4.49 6.93 11.05
C VAL A 7 3.88 5.59 10.64
N TYR A 8 4.55 4.48 10.95
CA TYR A 8 4.05 3.14 10.63
C TYR A 8 3.91 2.28 11.88
N LEU A 9 2.73 1.72 12.11
CA LEU A 9 2.47 0.78 13.20
C LEU A 9 2.62 -0.66 12.73
N VAL A 10 3.54 -1.39 13.35
CA VAL A 10 3.64 -2.85 13.20
C VAL A 10 2.86 -3.53 14.33
N THR A 11 2.02 -4.51 14.00
CA THR A 11 1.24 -5.25 14.99
C THR A 11 1.30 -6.76 14.76
N GLY A 12 1.32 -7.55 15.83
CA GLY A 12 1.16 -9.01 15.77
C GLY A 12 -0.30 -9.47 15.92
N ARG A 13 -1.27 -8.54 15.89
CA ARG A 13 -2.71 -8.82 16.01
C ARG A 13 -3.35 -8.98 14.62
N ASP A 14 -4.40 -9.79 14.56
CA ASP A 14 -5.30 -9.93 13.41
C ASP A 14 -6.05 -8.61 13.17
N MET A 15 -5.71 -7.93 12.10
CA MET A 15 -6.34 -6.74 11.56
C MET A 15 -7.65 -7.14 10.87
N VAL A 16 -8.67 -6.33 11.08
CA VAL A 16 -9.98 -6.57 10.48
C VAL A 16 -10.59 -5.27 9.98
N ILE A 17 -11.32 -5.35 8.87
CA ILE A 17 -12.21 -4.29 8.43
C ILE A 17 -13.63 -4.64 8.88
N ILE A 18 -14.24 -3.76 9.67
CA ILE A 18 -15.61 -3.93 10.15
C ILE A 18 -16.54 -3.08 9.30
N GLN A 19 -17.48 -3.73 8.60
CA GLN A 19 -18.49 -3.09 7.76
C GLN A 19 -19.88 -3.51 8.25
N GLY A 20 -20.45 -2.73 9.17
CA GLY A 20 -21.70 -3.09 9.83
C GLY A 20 -21.54 -4.37 10.65
N SER A 21 -22.25 -5.44 10.26
CA SER A 21 -22.13 -6.77 10.88
C SER A 21 -21.07 -7.66 10.23
N HIS A 22 -20.49 -7.25 9.10
CA HIS A 22 -19.45 -8.02 8.41
C HIS A 22 -18.08 -7.70 8.99
N VAL A 23 -17.29 -8.75 9.25
CA VAL A 23 -15.89 -8.65 9.69
C VAL A 23 -15.03 -9.31 8.63
N ASP A 24 -14.32 -8.49 7.86
CA ASP A 24 -13.33 -8.95 6.88
C ASP A 24 -11.96 -9.10 7.58
N ARG A 25 -11.38 -10.29 7.48
CA ARG A 25 -10.08 -10.68 8.06
C ARG A 25 -8.98 -10.84 7.00
N GLY A 26 -9.26 -10.49 5.75
CA GLY A 26 -8.28 -10.60 4.67
C GLY A 26 -7.25 -9.47 4.65
N ASN A 27 -7.47 -8.41 5.43
CA ASN A 27 -6.69 -7.20 5.33
C ASN A 27 -5.52 -7.16 6.32
N MET A 28 -4.29 -7.30 5.81
CA MET A 28 -3.07 -7.31 6.62
C MET A 28 -2.38 -5.94 6.75
N GLY A 29 -2.89 -4.91 6.08
CA GLY A 29 -2.28 -3.58 6.07
C GLY A 29 -3.28 -2.47 5.74
N TYR A 30 -2.95 -1.23 6.07
CA TYR A 30 -3.74 -0.09 5.64
C TYR A 30 -2.91 1.19 5.61
N ALA A 31 -3.06 1.95 4.53
CA ALA A 31 -2.50 3.27 4.35
C ALA A 31 -3.38 4.13 3.43
N PHE A 32 -3.26 5.45 3.57
CA PHE A 32 -3.85 6.39 2.64
C PHE A 32 -2.97 6.54 1.39
N ILE A 33 -3.60 6.76 0.24
CA ILE A 33 -2.86 7.02 -1.01
C ILE A 33 -2.37 8.47 -1.02
N ALA A 34 -1.10 8.68 -1.39
CA ALA A 34 -0.45 10.00 -1.56
C ALA A 34 -0.48 10.90 -0.30
N ALA A 35 -0.33 10.30 0.88
CA ALA A 35 -0.52 11.00 2.15
C ALA A 35 0.76 11.38 2.89
N ALA A 36 1.95 11.02 2.38
CA ALA A 36 3.23 11.24 3.08
C ALA A 36 3.46 12.72 3.51
N CYS A 37 2.99 13.69 2.71
CA CYS A 37 3.12 15.12 3.02
C CYS A 37 1.94 15.71 3.80
N GLY A 38 0.91 14.91 4.08
CA GLY A 38 -0.36 15.37 4.68
C GLY A 38 -0.51 15.02 6.16
N GLU A 39 -1.69 15.29 6.71
CA GLU A 39 -2.05 14.92 8.09
C GLU A 39 -2.19 13.40 8.26
N SER A 40 -2.64 12.70 7.21
CA SER A 40 -2.87 11.26 7.19
C SER A 40 -1.64 10.42 6.82
N ARG A 41 -0.43 10.90 7.13
CA ARG A 41 0.87 10.26 6.89
C ARG A 41 1.16 9.06 7.81
N VAL A 42 0.19 8.16 7.90
CA VAL A 42 0.20 7.01 8.78
C VAL A 42 -0.14 5.75 8.01
N GLY A 43 0.54 4.66 8.36
CA GLY A 43 0.21 3.32 7.89
C GLY A 43 0.25 2.33 9.04
N LEU A 44 -0.37 1.18 8.84
CA LEU A 44 -0.23 0.04 9.74
C LEU A 44 -0.19 -1.26 8.97
N GLY A 45 0.41 -2.29 9.57
CA GLY A 45 0.34 -3.63 9.04
C GLY A 45 0.74 -4.70 10.01
N GLU A 46 0.28 -5.89 9.69
CA GLU A 46 0.57 -7.11 10.43
C GLU A 46 2.00 -7.57 10.18
N ASP A 47 2.63 -8.05 11.24
CA ASP A 47 3.81 -8.89 11.12
C ASP A 47 3.62 -10.18 11.91
N LYS A 48 3.80 -11.30 11.21
CA LYS A 48 3.73 -12.64 11.78
C LYS A 48 5.14 -13.14 12.02
N ALA A 49 5.47 -13.35 13.29
CA ALA A 49 6.78 -13.83 13.72
C ALA A 49 7.27 -15.02 12.89
N ASN A 50 8.56 -14.99 12.52
CA ASN A 50 9.26 -16.00 11.72
C ASN A 50 8.83 -16.13 10.26
N THR A 51 7.99 -15.23 9.72
CA THR A 51 7.56 -15.28 8.32
C THR A 51 8.19 -14.21 7.44
N PHE A 52 8.70 -13.13 8.03
CA PHE A 52 9.16 -11.91 7.34
C PHE A 52 8.09 -11.26 6.41
N LEU A 53 6.82 -11.68 6.51
CA LEU A 53 5.73 -11.16 5.67
C LEU A 53 5.50 -9.66 5.92
N GLY A 54 5.73 -9.18 7.15
CA GLY A 54 5.60 -7.77 7.50
C GLY A 54 6.46 -6.85 6.64
N VAL A 55 7.59 -7.32 6.07
CA VAL A 55 8.42 -6.53 5.16
C VAL A 55 7.67 -6.21 3.87
N ARG A 56 7.01 -7.21 3.27
CA ARG A 56 6.24 -7.03 2.03
C ARG A 56 5.02 -6.16 2.28
N ILE A 57 4.30 -6.41 3.39
CA ILE A 57 3.12 -5.64 3.79
C ILE A 57 3.50 -4.18 4.01
N MET A 58 4.53 -3.90 4.81
CA MET A 58 5.02 -2.54 5.04
C MET A 58 5.41 -1.86 3.73
N ALA A 59 6.15 -2.53 2.85
CA ALA A 59 6.54 -1.94 1.57
C ALA A 59 5.33 -1.60 0.68
N HIS A 60 4.29 -2.42 0.69
CA HIS A 60 3.02 -2.16 -0.01
C HIS A 60 2.33 -0.90 0.54
N GLU A 61 2.15 -0.83 1.85
CA GLU A 61 1.48 0.32 2.50
C GLU A 61 2.28 1.63 2.37
N LEU A 62 3.61 1.54 2.42
CA LEU A 62 4.46 2.70 2.13
C LEU A 62 4.32 3.13 0.66
N GLY A 63 4.15 2.18 -0.27
CA GLY A 63 3.82 2.46 -1.67
C GLY A 63 2.54 3.28 -1.80
N HIS A 64 1.48 2.93 -1.06
CA HIS A 64 0.27 3.76 -0.98
C HIS A 64 0.58 5.17 -0.47
N LEU A 65 1.26 5.32 0.67
CA LEU A 65 1.59 6.63 1.24
C LEU A 65 2.39 7.51 0.27
N MET A 66 3.22 6.90 -0.57
CA MET A 66 4.01 7.55 -1.61
C MET A 66 3.28 7.70 -2.96
N GLY A 67 1.98 7.42 -3.02
CA GLY A 67 1.11 7.81 -4.13
C GLY A 67 0.60 6.67 -5.00
N CYS A 68 1.03 5.43 -4.80
CA CYS A 68 0.59 4.33 -5.64
C CYS A 68 -0.84 3.87 -5.28
N PRO A 69 -1.81 3.85 -6.20
CA PRO A 69 -2.95 2.93 -6.08
C PRO A 69 -2.47 1.49 -6.37
N HIS A 70 -3.35 0.50 -6.18
CA HIS A 70 -3.04 -0.85 -6.64
C HIS A 70 -2.78 -0.88 -8.14
N ASP A 71 -1.94 -1.81 -8.59
CA ASP A 71 -1.73 -2.04 -10.02
C ASP A 71 -3.07 -2.40 -10.70
N GLY A 72 -3.43 -1.68 -11.76
CA GLY A 72 -4.70 -1.82 -12.46
C GLY A 72 -5.77 -0.81 -12.04
N ASP A 73 -5.62 -0.16 -10.88
CA ASP A 73 -6.59 0.81 -10.38
C ASP A 73 -6.32 2.23 -10.92
N PRO A 74 -7.38 3.03 -11.15
CA PRO A 74 -7.23 4.46 -11.41
C PRO A 74 -6.81 5.21 -10.13
N THR A 75 -6.26 6.41 -10.29
CA THR A 75 -6.04 7.32 -9.17
C THR A 75 -7.38 7.64 -8.47
N PRO A 76 -7.42 7.70 -7.12
CA PRO A 76 -8.59 8.17 -6.39
C PRO A 76 -9.09 9.53 -6.90
N ARG A 77 -10.41 9.73 -6.97
CA ARG A 77 -11.02 10.91 -7.61
C ARG A 77 -10.58 12.26 -7.02
N ASN A 78 -10.20 12.26 -5.74
CA ASN A 78 -9.74 13.42 -4.99
C ASN A 78 -8.22 13.68 -5.11
N LEU A 79 -7.51 12.85 -5.86
CA LEU A 79 -6.08 12.96 -6.11
C LEU A 79 -5.83 13.14 -7.61
N GLY A 80 -4.72 13.81 -7.96
CA GLY A 80 -4.23 13.89 -9.35
C GLY A 80 -3.28 12.73 -9.65
N GLY A 81 -3.15 12.38 -10.94
CA GLY A 81 -2.24 11.33 -11.38
C GLY A 81 -2.82 10.46 -12.50
N PRO A 82 -1.97 9.74 -13.26
CA PRO A 82 -2.42 8.82 -14.30
C PRO A 82 -3.05 7.52 -13.77
N GLY A 83 -2.82 7.17 -12.51
CA GLY A 83 -3.17 5.90 -11.90
C GLY A 83 -2.25 4.77 -12.34
N SER A 84 -2.59 3.56 -11.91
CA SER A 84 -1.85 2.34 -12.24
C SER A 84 -2.57 1.45 -13.26
N THR A 85 -3.54 2.00 -14.00
CA THR A 85 -4.33 1.28 -15.02
C THR A 85 -3.49 0.65 -16.14
N GLY A 86 -2.29 1.15 -16.41
CA GLY A 86 -1.37 0.61 -17.41
C GLY A 86 -0.56 -0.61 -16.94
N CYS A 87 -0.64 -0.98 -15.65
CA CYS A 87 0.08 -2.10 -15.06
C CYS A 87 -0.95 -3.11 -14.54
N PRO A 88 -1.15 -4.26 -15.21
CA PRO A 88 -2.15 -5.24 -14.79
C PRO A 88 -1.89 -5.77 -13.37
N PHE A 89 -2.94 -5.83 -12.54
CA PHE A 89 -2.89 -6.46 -11.22
C PHE A 89 -2.33 -7.89 -11.27
N ALA A 90 -2.66 -8.62 -12.34
CA ALA A 90 -2.25 -10.00 -12.57
C ALA A 90 -0.75 -10.19 -12.77
N ASP A 91 0.00 -9.14 -13.11
CA ASP A 91 1.46 -9.21 -13.27
C ASP A 91 2.17 -9.48 -11.94
N GLY A 92 1.47 -9.32 -10.80
CA GLY A 92 1.94 -9.76 -9.49
C GLY A 92 3.01 -8.85 -8.89
N TYR A 93 3.09 -7.59 -9.32
CA TYR A 93 3.95 -6.59 -8.71
C TYR A 93 3.53 -6.28 -7.26
N LEU A 94 4.40 -5.59 -6.52
CA LEU A 94 4.23 -5.34 -5.09
C LEU A 94 2.89 -4.66 -4.73
N MET A 95 2.31 -3.83 -5.61
CA MET A 95 1.00 -3.19 -5.42
C MET A 95 -0.19 -4.08 -5.80
N SER A 96 0.01 -5.40 -5.86
CA SER A 96 -1.03 -6.42 -5.96
C SER A 96 -1.03 -7.33 -4.73
N TYR A 97 -2.06 -8.17 -4.60
CA TYR A 97 -2.12 -9.20 -3.55
C TYR A 97 -1.47 -10.53 -3.98
N TYR A 98 -1.01 -10.62 -5.22
CA TYR A 98 -0.49 -11.85 -5.77
C TYR A 98 0.98 -12.09 -5.41
N THR A 99 1.27 -13.31 -4.97
CA THR A 99 2.62 -13.74 -4.53
C THR A 99 3.14 -14.92 -5.38
N HIS A 100 2.70 -15.03 -6.63
CA HIS A 100 2.97 -16.19 -7.48
C HIS A 100 4.25 -16.09 -8.33
N ASN A 101 4.93 -14.94 -8.34
CA ASN A 101 6.16 -14.72 -9.11
C ASN A 101 7.09 -13.71 -8.39
N MET A 102 8.27 -13.44 -8.96
CA MET A 102 9.29 -12.56 -8.35
C MET A 102 8.97 -11.06 -8.41
N ASN A 103 7.99 -10.64 -9.22
CA ASN A 103 7.53 -9.25 -9.28
C ASN A 103 6.96 -8.79 -7.93
N GLN A 104 6.52 -9.72 -7.07
CA GLN A 104 5.97 -9.41 -5.75
C GLN A 104 6.94 -8.64 -4.83
N TYR A 105 8.22 -8.54 -5.21
CA TYR A 105 9.27 -7.82 -4.48
C TYR A 105 9.71 -6.51 -5.16
N THR A 106 9.01 -6.06 -6.21
CA THR A 106 9.33 -4.81 -6.90
C THR A 106 8.08 -4.02 -7.26
N PHE A 107 8.22 -2.70 -7.31
CA PHE A 107 7.16 -1.82 -7.80
C PHE A 107 7.08 -1.87 -9.33
N SER A 108 5.86 -1.87 -9.86
CA SER A 108 5.60 -1.71 -11.28
C SER A 108 6.12 -0.37 -11.81
N SER A 109 6.20 -0.22 -13.14
CA SER A 109 6.52 1.07 -13.76
C SER A 109 5.48 2.14 -13.44
N CYS A 110 4.21 1.75 -13.24
CA CYS A 110 3.14 2.67 -12.89
C CYS A 110 3.30 3.23 -11.48
N CYS A 111 3.50 2.37 -10.48
CA CYS A 111 3.74 2.82 -9.12
C CYS A 111 5.00 3.69 -9.01
N LYS A 112 6.11 3.31 -9.68
CA LYS A 112 7.31 4.16 -9.77
C LYS A 112 7.03 5.55 -10.35
N LYS A 113 6.14 5.62 -11.35
CA LYS A 113 5.73 6.89 -11.95
C LYS A 113 4.89 7.72 -10.99
N GLU A 114 3.91 7.13 -10.30
CA GLU A 114 3.11 7.83 -9.28
C GLU A 114 4.00 8.42 -8.18
N ILE A 115 4.95 7.64 -7.66
CA ILE A 115 5.92 8.12 -6.66
C ILE A 115 6.72 9.31 -7.19
N SER A 116 7.13 9.28 -8.46
CA SER A 116 7.89 10.39 -9.06
C SER A 116 7.06 11.68 -9.26
N LEU A 117 5.74 11.59 -9.21
CA LEU A 117 4.82 12.72 -9.36
C LEU A 117 4.37 13.29 -8.01
N MET A 118 4.70 12.63 -6.90
CA MET A 118 4.45 13.18 -5.57
C MET A 118 5.28 14.44 -5.33
N ALA A 119 4.58 15.53 -4.97
CA ALA A 119 5.14 16.85 -4.72
C ALA A 119 4.66 17.38 -3.36
#